data_AF-A0A257PAV1-F1
#
_entry.id   AF-A0A257PAV1-F1
#
_cell.length_a   1.000
_cell.length_b   1.000
_cell.length_c   1.000
_cell.angle_alpha   90.00
_cell.angle_beta   90.00
_cell.angle_gamma   90.00
#
_symmetry.space_group_name_H-M   'P 1'
#
loop_
_entity.id
_entity.type
_entity.pdbx_description
1 polymer ?
#
loop_
_entity_poly.entity_id
_entity_poly.type
_entity_poly.pdbx_seq_one_letter_code
_entity_poly.pdbx_strand_id
1 'polypeptide(L)'
;MQSGTDMRIPVVFGGQARPDEAVLVEDGQNMPAQGYALRFSRGLPGHALGCACCTLRGPAADALGKLFRERATGAAPFFKQVRVLASAAGEAMVRDAIAEDIVTRARYHAD
;
A
#
# COMPACT_ATOMS: atom_id res chain seq x y z
N MET A 1 10.22 -20.30 22.41
CA MET A 1 10.47 -19.56 21.16
C MET A 1 9.53 -18.37 21.20
N GLN A 2 10.02 -17.16 21.46
CA GLN A 2 9.15 -16.00 21.59
C GLN A 2 8.53 -15.69 20.23
N SER A 3 7.21 -15.80 20.12
CA SER A 3 6.43 -15.20 19.05
C SER A 3 6.66 -13.70 19.13
N GLY A 4 7.65 -13.20 18.40
CA GLY A 4 7.89 -11.77 18.28
C GLY A 4 6.66 -11.13 17.66
N THR A 5 6.09 -10.12 18.31
CA THR A 5 5.05 -9.29 17.71
C THR A 5 5.53 -8.83 16.35
N ASP A 6 4.77 -9.14 15.29
CA ASP A 6 5.12 -8.68 13.95
C ASP A 6 5.02 -7.15 13.92
N MET A 7 6.17 -6.49 13.81
CA MET A 7 6.27 -5.03 13.84
C MET A 7 6.01 -4.39 12.46
N ARG A 8 5.74 -5.21 11.43
CA ARG A 8 5.38 -4.72 10.10
C ARG A 8 3.99 -4.08 10.12
N ILE A 9 3.77 -3.13 9.23
CA ILE A 9 2.49 -2.43 9.12
C ILE A 9 1.44 -3.41 8.56
N PRO A 10 0.33 -3.69 9.28
CA PRO A 10 -0.74 -4.52 8.76
C PRO A 10 -1.42 -3.88 7.54
N VAL A 11 -1.76 -4.71 6.57
CA VAL A 11 -2.52 -4.37 5.38
C VAL A 11 -3.82 -5.16 5.40
N VAL A 12 -4.94 -4.44 5.54
CA VAL A 12 -6.30 -5.00 5.60
C VAL A 12 -7.05 -4.72 4.30
N PHE A 13 -7.90 -5.64 3.88
CA PHE A 13 -8.57 -5.60 2.58
C PHE A 13 -10.07 -5.33 2.73
N GLY A 14 -10.61 -4.48 1.85
CA GLY A 14 -12.03 -4.11 1.85
C GLY A 14 -12.47 -3.32 3.09
N GLY A 15 -13.78 -3.37 3.37
CA GLY A 15 -14.40 -2.68 4.50
C GLY A 15 -14.47 -1.16 4.34
N GLN A 16 -14.54 -0.45 5.47
CA GLN A 16 -14.66 1.01 5.51
C GLN A 16 -13.41 1.65 6.12
N ALA A 17 -12.87 2.65 5.43
CA ALA A 17 -11.70 3.40 5.88
C ALA A 17 -11.98 4.15 7.19
N ARG A 18 -11.01 4.09 8.09
CA ARG A 18 -11.02 4.86 9.34
C ARG A 18 -10.07 6.06 9.25
N PRO A 19 -10.32 7.16 9.98
CA PRO A 19 -9.49 8.36 9.90
C PRO A 19 -8.03 8.17 10.32
N ASP A 20 -7.71 7.14 11.11
CA ASP A 20 -6.37 6.81 11.62
C ASP A 20 -5.60 5.80 10.75
N GLU A 21 -6.23 5.33 9.66
CA GLU A 21 -5.64 4.43 8.67
C GLU A 21 -5.09 5.23 7.48
N ALA A 22 -4.03 4.72 6.86
CA ALA A 22 -3.76 5.09 5.48
C ALA A 22 -4.61 4.23 4.54
N VAL A 23 -5.07 4.81 3.44
CA VAL A 23 -5.90 4.09 2.47
C VAL A 23 -5.19 3.99 1.13
N LEU A 24 -5.09 2.77 0.61
CA LEU A 24 -4.62 2.50 -0.74
C LEU A 24 -5.82 2.17 -1.62
N VAL A 25 -6.12 3.05 -2.57
CA VAL A 25 -7.34 2.99 -3.39
C VAL A 25 -7.00 2.63 -4.82
N GLU A 26 -7.63 1.58 -5.37
CA GLU A 26 -7.49 1.26 -6.78
C GLU A 26 -8.14 2.36 -7.63
N ASP A 27 -7.50 2.70 -8.75
CA ASP A 27 -8.06 3.64 -9.70
C ASP A 27 -9.47 3.21 -10.17
N GLY A 28 -10.37 4.19 -10.31
CA GLY A 28 -11.80 3.95 -10.54
C GLY A 28 -12.63 3.64 -9.29
N GLN A 29 -12.02 3.42 -8.12
CA GLN A 29 -12.75 3.34 -6.84
C GLN A 29 -12.90 4.72 -6.19
N ASN A 30 -13.92 4.87 -5.35
CA ASN A 30 -14.17 6.12 -4.63
C ASN A 30 -13.09 6.36 -3.57
N MET A 31 -12.49 7.56 -3.59
CA MET A 31 -11.58 8.01 -2.55
C MET A 31 -12.35 8.27 -1.24
N PRO A 32 -11.79 7.95 -0.07
CA PRO A 32 -12.38 8.36 1.19
C PRO A 32 -12.41 9.89 1.29
N ALA A 33 -13.48 10.43 1.88
CA ALA A 33 -13.65 11.89 2.02
C ALA A 33 -12.67 12.52 3.04
N GLN A 34 -12.08 11.70 3.91
CA GLN A 34 -11.20 12.13 4.99
C GLN A 34 -10.06 11.12 5.17
N GLY A 35 -9.00 11.54 5.87
CA GLY A 35 -7.82 10.72 6.11
C GLY A 35 -6.78 10.83 5.00
N TYR A 36 -5.71 10.06 5.12
CA TYR A 36 -4.62 10.05 4.17
C TYR A 36 -4.76 8.86 3.21
N ALA A 37 -4.88 9.16 1.92
CA ALA A 37 -5.15 8.16 0.90
C ALA A 37 -4.27 8.37 -0.33
N LEU A 38 -3.79 7.26 -0.90
CA LEU A 38 -3.08 7.23 -2.17
C LEU A 38 -3.80 6.33 -3.16
N ARG A 39 -3.65 6.67 -4.43
CA ARG A 39 -4.20 5.91 -5.54
C ARG A 39 -3.13 5.04 -6.18
N PHE A 40 -3.51 3.83 -6.60
CA PHE A 40 -2.67 2.97 -7.44
C PHE A 40 -3.47 2.46 -8.64
N SER A 41 -2.79 2.23 -9.76
CA SER A 41 -3.38 1.67 -10.97
C SER A 41 -2.92 0.25 -11.19
N ARG A 42 -3.77 -0.59 -11.78
CA ARG A 42 -3.38 -1.94 -12.23
C ARG A 42 -2.58 -1.93 -13.52
N GLY A 43 -2.70 -0.87 -14.32
CA GLY A 43 -1.98 -0.72 -15.58
C GLY A 43 -0.52 -0.29 -15.37
N LEU A 44 0.35 -0.69 -16.30
CA LEU A 44 1.65 -0.06 -16.48
C LEU A 44 1.42 1.45 -16.65
N PRO A 45 2.15 2.32 -15.93
CA PRO A 45 2.03 3.74 -16.15
C PRO A 45 2.33 4.03 -17.63
N GLY A 46 1.40 4.70 -18.32
CA GLY A 46 1.56 5.10 -19.74
C GLY A 46 2.70 6.09 -20.00
N HIS A 47 3.48 6.40 -18.96
CA HIS A 47 4.68 7.21 -18.99
C HIS A 47 5.63 6.73 -17.89
N ALA A 48 6.90 6.52 -18.25
CA ALA A 48 8.01 6.30 -17.33
C ALA A 48 8.28 7.52 -16.42
N LEU A 49 7.46 7.73 -15.39
CA LEU A 49 7.79 8.58 -14.23
C LEU A 49 8.09 7.69 -13.03
N GLY A 50 9.21 6.99 -13.12
CA GLY A 50 9.75 6.19 -12.03
C GLY A 50 11.21 5.90 -12.33
N CYS A 51 12.07 5.96 -11.30
CA CYS A 51 13.38 5.35 -11.41
C CYS A 51 13.19 3.87 -11.79
N ALA A 52 14.10 3.28 -12.56
CA ALA A 52 13.98 1.89 -12.99
C ALA A 52 13.70 0.93 -11.79
N CYS A 53 14.27 1.22 -10.62
CA CYS A 53 14.04 0.47 -9.39
C CYS A 53 12.59 0.46 -8.89
N CYS A 54 11.79 1.47 -9.21
CA CYS A 54 10.35 1.52 -8.88
C CYS A 54 9.54 0.80 -9.97
N THR A 55 9.79 1.13 -11.24
CA THR A 55 9.07 0.54 -12.38
C THR A 55 9.16 -1.00 -12.44
N LEU A 56 10.30 -1.59 -12.02
CA LEU A 56 10.52 -3.04 -11.95
C LEU A 56 9.72 -3.73 -10.84
N ARG A 57 9.31 -3.02 -9.77
CA ARG A 57 8.62 -3.60 -8.61
C ARG A 57 7.11 -3.69 -8.78
N GLY A 58 6.57 -3.00 -9.78
CA GLY A 58 5.14 -2.98 -10.09
C GLY A 58 4.35 -1.96 -9.27
N PRO A 59 3.14 -1.60 -9.73
CA PRO A 59 2.43 -0.42 -9.23
C PRO A 59 1.97 -0.53 -7.78
N ALA A 60 1.60 -1.72 -7.30
CA ALA A 60 1.21 -1.93 -5.91
C ALA A 60 2.40 -1.76 -4.95
N ALA A 61 3.56 -2.36 -5.27
CA ALA A 61 4.78 -2.24 -4.48
C ALA A 61 5.33 -0.80 -4.45
N ASP A 62 5.14 -0.06 -5.53
CA ASP A 62 5.49 1.37 -5.62
C ASP A 62 4.59 2.24 -4.75
N ALA A 63 3.27 2.02 -4.81
CA ALA A 63 2.33 2.77 -3.99
C ALA A 63 2.54 2.49 -2.49
N LEU A 64 2.76 1.24 -2.10
CA LEU A 64 3.13 0.86 -0.73
C LEU A 64 4.48 1.47 -0.32
N GLY A 65 5.44 1.55 -1.23
CA GLY A 65 6.71 2.23 -1.01
C GLY A 65 6.55 3.74 -0.76
N LYS A 66 5.66 4.39 -1.52
CA LYS A 66 5.31 5.81 -1.34
C LYS A 66 4.63 6.06 0.00
N LEU A 67 3.64 5.23 0.38
CA LEU A 67 2.99 5.29 1.70
C LEU A 67 4.01 5.21 2.83
N PHE A 68 4.92 4.23 2.77
CA PHE A 68 5.92 4.05 3.81
C PHE A 68 6.85 5.26 3.91
N ARG A 69 7.34 5.74 2.77
CA ARG A 69 8.25 6.88 2.70
C ARG A 69 7.59 8.13 3.27
N GLU A 70 6.36 8.45 2.84
CA GLU A 70 5.67 9.66 3.28
C GLU A 70 5.37 9.61 4.79
N ARG A 71 5.02 8.43 5.33
CA ARG A 71 4.94 8.23 6.79
C ARG A 71 6.28 8.44 7.48
N ALA A 72 7.36 7.85 6.96
CA ALA A 72 8.68 7.89 7.58
C ALA A 72 9.31 9.30 7.57
N THR A 73 8.98 10.12 6.57
CA THR A 73 9.48 11.50 6.44
C THR A 73 8.53 12.55 7.03
N GLY A 74 7.38 12.15 7.60
CA GLY A 74 6.36 13.07 8.12
C GLY A 74 5.58 13.83 7.04
N ALA A 75 5.66 13.41 5.77
CA ALA A 75 4.86 13.96 4.68
C ALA A 75 3.41 13.44 4.68
N ALA A 76 3.16 12.38 5.45
CA ALA A 76 1.84 11.87 5.78
C ALA A 76 1.65 11.85 7.32
N PRO A 77 0.40 11.94 7.82
CA PRO A 77 0.09 11.62 9.20
C PRO A 77 0.59 10.23 9.58
N PHE A 78 0.93 10.04 10.86
CA PHE A 78 1.31 8.72 11.32
C PHE A 78 0.10 7.77 11.35
N PHE A 79 0.20 6.66 10.63
CA PHE A 79 -0.80 5.58 10.65
C PHE A 79 -0.16 4.27 11.12
N LYS A 80 -1.00 3.39 11.64
CA LYS A 80 -0.60 2.06 12.13
C LYS A 80 -1.02 0.92 11.21
N GLN A 81 -1.90 1.19 10.25
CA GLN A 81 -2.47 0.19 9.33
C GLN A 81 -2.71 0.82 7.96
N VAL A 82 -2.64 0.01 6.91
CA VAL A 82 -3.05 0.36 5.56
C VAL A 82 -4.32 -0.40 5.21
N ARG A 83 -5.37 0.29 4.78
CA ARG A 83 -6.57 -0.33 4.22
C ARG A 83 -6.54 -0.28 2.70
N VAL A 84 -6.81 -1.39 2.05
CA VAL A 84 -6.90 -1.51 0.60
C VAL A 84 -8.36 -1.46 0.18
N LEU A 85 -8.73 -0.49 -0.65
CA LEU A 85 -10.03 -0.41 -1.30
C LEU A 85 -9.85 -0.67 -2.80
N ALA A 86 -10.06 -1.91 -3.20
CA ALA A 86 -9.79 -2.39 -4.56
C ALA A 86 -10.78 -3.48 -4.98
N SER A 87 -10.81 -3.77 -6.27
CA SER A 87 -11.38 -4.99 -6.82
C SER A 87 -10.58 -6.22 -6.35
N ALA A 88 -11.16 -7.43 -6.45
CA ALA A 88 -10.48 -8.66 -6.10
C ALA A 88 -9.12 -8.84 -6.82
N ALA A 89 -9.02 -8.37 -8.06
CA ALA A 89 -7.77 -8.41 -8.81
C ALA A 89 -6.75 -7.37 -8.32
N GLY A 90 -7.20 -6.17 -7.92
CA GLY A 90 -6.33 -5.17 -7.29
C GLY A 90 -5.84 -5.62 -5.91
N GLU A 91 -6.69 -6.27 -5.12
CA GLU A 91 -6.31 -6.88 -3.85
C GLU A 91 -5.26 -7.98 -4.04
N ALA A 92 -5.45 -8.86 -5.04
CA ALA A 92 -4.47 -9.89 -5.39
C ALA A 92 -3.10 -9.26 -5.73
N MET A 93 -3.06 -8.18 -6.53
CA MET A 93 -1.81 -7.48 -6.83
C MET A 93 -1.10 -6.93 -5.59
N VAL A 94 -1.87 -6.46 -4.59
CA VAL A 94 -1.30 -6.00 -3.32
C VAL A 94 -0.78 -7.17 -2.48
N ARG A 95 -1.48 -8.30 -2.46
CA ARG A 95 -1.00 -9.53 -1.80
C ARG A 95 0.29 -10.04 -2.44
N ASP A 96 0.36 -10.09 -3.76
CA ASP A 96 1.56 -10.48 -4.51
C ASP A 96 2.73 -9.53 -4.21
N ALA A 97 2.48 -8.22 -4.17
CA ALA A 97 3.50 -7.26 -3.78
C ALA A 97 4.03 -7.51 -2.35
N ILE A 98 3.18 -7.87 -1.40
CA ILE A 98 3.60 -8.20 -0.02
C ILE A 98 4.37 -9.52 0.04
N ALA A 99 4.01 -10.51 -0.78
CA ALA A 99 4.64 -11.82 -0.79
C ALA A 99 6.00 -11.82 -1.50
N GLU A 100 6.06 -11.24 -2.70
CA GLU A 100 7.14 -11.41 -3.66
C GLU A 100 8.16 -10.25 -3.64
N ASP A 101 7.73 -9.03 -3.31
CA ASP A 101 8.66 -7.91 -3.24
C ASP A 101 9.34 -7.83 -1.87
N ILE A 102 10.66 -7.99 -1.86
CA ILE A 102 11.48 -8.05 -0.64
C ILE A 102 11.35 -6.79 0.24
N VAL A 103 11.21 -5.60 -0.36
CA VAL A 103 11.14 -4.33 0.36
C VAL A 103 9.75 -4.13 0.95
N THR A 104 8.70 -4.49 0.21
CA THR A 104 7.32 -4.46 0.68
C THR A 104 7.14 -5.46 1.81
N ARG A 105 7.60 -6.70 1.64
CA ARG A 105 7.52 -7.76 2.65
C ARG A 105 8.21 -7.42 3.97
N ALA A 106 9.30 -6.66 3.91
CA ALA A 106 10.02 -6.21 5.10
C ALA A 106 9.26 -5.14 5.91
N ARG A 107 8.31 -4.43 5.28
CA ARG A 107 7.59 -3.29 5.87
C ARG A 107 6.13 -3.59 6.19
N TYR A 108 5.53 -4.51 5.45
CA TYR A 108 4.10 -4.79 5.47
C TYR A 108 3.83 -6.29 5.67
N HIS A 109 2.66 -6.61 6.21
CA HIS A 109 2.10 -7.95 6.22
C HIS A 109 0.60 -7.86 5.91
N ALA A 110 0.05 -8.91 5.29
CA ALA A 110 -1.38 -9.02 5.04
C ALA A 110 -2.09 -9.57 6.28
N ASP A 111 -3.19 -8.91 6.67
CA ASP A 111 -4.10 -9.31 7.76
C ASP A 111 -5.50 -9.58 7.18
#